data_AF-A0A1T5GHF8-F1
#
_entry.id   AF-A0A1T5GHF8-F1
#
_cell.length_a   1.000
_cell.length_b   1.000
_cell.length_c   1.000
_cell.angle_alpha   90.00
_cell.angle_beta   90.00
_cell.angle_gamma   90.00
#
_symmetry.space_group_name_H-M   'P 1'
#
loop_
_entity.id
_entity.type
_entity.pdbx_description
1 polymer ?
#
loop_
_entity_poly.entity_id
_entity_poly.type
_entity_poly.pdbx_seq_one_letter_code
_entity_poly.pdbx_strand_id
1 'polypeptide(L)'
;MSVAVIHEISQPLSTLAIEARHLKSQADGLAPDIAESADLVDRKAHALSELVRRLRRFGGPGADEPSPLPVALMLRTLEQMLAPELRARNCLLEVDPPRLIFWYWHRKSNLLRPWST
;
A
#
# COMPACT_ATOMS: atom_id res chain seq x y z
N MET A 1 -2.29 -1.64 -19.19
CA MET A 1 -3.46 -1.97 -18.35
C MET A 1 -3.29 -1.65 -16.86
N SER A 2 -2.17 -1.95 -16.18
CA SER A 2 -2.04 -1.69 -14.72
C SER A 2 -2.16 -0.21 -14.28
N VAL A 3 -1.92 0.73 -15.20
CA VAL A 3 -1.96 2.16 -14.94
C VAL A 3 -3.42 2.63 -14.78
N ALA A 4 -4.37 2.15 -15.60
CA ALA A 4 -5.81 2.44 -15.49
C ALA A 4 -6.39 2.01 -14.13
N VAL A 5 -6.08 0.78 -13.71
CA VAL A 5 -6.54 0.21 -12.43
C VAL A 5 -6.07 1.04 -11.23
N ILE A 6 -4.85 1.55 -11.25
CA ILE A 6 -4.33 2.39 -10.17
C ILE A 6 -5.08 3.73 -10.11
N HIS A 7 -5.45 4.33 -11.25
CA HIS A 7 -6.21 5.58 -11.25
C HIS A 7 -7.66 5.36 -10.80
N GLU A 8 -8.28 4.28 -11.25
CA GLU A 8 -9.65 3.87 -10.91
C GLU A 8 -9.80 3.57 -9.41
N ILE A 9 -8.74 3.05 -8.76
CA ILE A 9 -8.71 2.84 -7.31
C ILE A 9 -8.34 4.13 -6.57
N SER A 10 -7.43 4.95 -7.11
CA SER A 10 -6.95 6.17 -6.44
C SER A 10 -8.04 7.24 -6.26
N GLN A 11 -8.93 7.40 -7.25
CA GLN A 11 -10.01 8.38 -7.22
C GLN A 11 -11.00 8.15 -6.07
N PRO A 12 -11.69 7.00 -5.94
CA PRO A 12 -12.64 6.76 -4.86
C PRO A 12 -11.98 6.80 -3.49
N LEU A 13 -10.70 6.44 -3.40
CA LEU A 13 -9.92 6.52 -2.16
C LEU A 13 -9.60 7.94 -1.71
N SER A 14 -9.33 8.82 -2.66
CA SER A 14 -9.11 10.23 -2.37
C SER A 14 -10.41 10.88 -1.90
N THR A 15 -11.54 10.56 -2.55
CA THR A 15 -12.87 10.96 -2.11
C THR A 15 -13.18 10.43 -0.71
N LEU A 16 -12.96 9.14 -0.44
CA LEU A 16 -13.20 8.54 0.87
C LEU A 16 -12.35 9.18 1.98
N ALA A 17 -11.11 9.56 1.69
CA ALA A 17 -10.27 10.28 2.65
C ALA A 17 -10.78 11.70 2.95
N ILE A 18 -11.33 12.40 1.95
CA ILE A 18 -11.95 13.71 2.12
C ILE A 18 -13.23 13.60 2.97
N GLU A 19 -14.11 12.67 2.64
CA GLU A 19 -15.36 12.45 3.36
C GLU A 19 -15.13 11.98 4.79
N ALA A 20 -14.14 11.11 5.03
CA ALA A 20 -13.76 10.68 6.38
C ALA A 20 -13.26 11.84 7.26
N ARG A 21 -12.49 12.76 6.67
CA ARG A 21 -12.05 13.98 7.36
C ARG A 21 -13.22 14.91 7.66
N HIS A 22 -14.16 15.04 6.72
CA HIS A 22 -15.37 15.81 6.92
C HIS A 22 -16.22 15.24 8.06
N LEU A 23 -16.44 13.93 8.05
CA LEU A 23 -17.15 13.21 9.11
C LEU A 23 -16.50 13.43 10.48
N LYS A 24 -15.17 13.33 10.58
CA LYS A 24 -14.42 13.62 11.81
C LYS A 24 -14.65 15.04 12.31
N SER A 25 -14.66 16.03 11.41
CA SER A 25 -14.93 17.42 11.78
C SER A 25 -16.37 17.64 12.29
N GLN A 26 -17.35 16.89 11.76
CA GLN A 26 -18.74 16.95 12.22
C GLN A 26 -18.99 16.16 13.50
N ALA A 27 -18.17 15.14 13.76
CA ALA A 27 -18.23 14.35 14.98
C ALA A 27 -17.60 15.07 16.19
N ASP A 28 -16.93 16.20 15.97
CA ASP A 28 -16.34 16.99 17.04
C ASP A 28 -17.45 17.58 17.94
N GLY A 29 -17.36 17.31 19.24
CA GLY A 29 -18.40 17.67 20.22
C GLY A 29 -19.62 16.74 20.27
N LEU A 30 -19.65 15.64 19.50
CA LEU A 30 -20.65 14.58 19.67
C LEU A 30 -20.25 13.61 20.79
N ALA A 31 -21.06 12.57 20.99
CA ALA A 31 -20.78 11.53 21.97
C ALA A 31 -19.37 10.92 21.76
N PRO A 32 -18.63 10.60 22.85
CA PRO A 32 -17.22 10.20 22.76
C PRO A 32 -16.96 8.99 21.85
N ASP A 33 -17.90 8.04 21.80
CA ASP A 33 -17.87 6.86 20.93
C ASP A 33 -18.00 7.21 19.44
N ILE A 34 -18.82 8.20 19.11
CA ILE A 34 -18.98 8.71 17.74
C ILE A 34 -17.71 9.44 17.31
N ALA A 35 -17.14 10.27 18.18
CA ALA A 35 -15.89 10.98 17.92
C ALA A 35 -14.71 10.01 17.71
N GLU A 36 -14.61 8.97 18.55
CA GLU A 36 -13.57 7.93 18.42
C GLU A 36 -13.72 7.13 17.12
N SER A 37 -14.94 6.75 16.76
CA SER A 37 -15.23 6.04 15.51
C SER A 37 -14.88 6.89 14.28
N ALA A 38 -15.22 8.17 14.28
CA ALA A 38 -14.90 9.08 13.19
C ALA A 38 -13.37 9.30 13.05
N ASP A 39 -12.64 9.41 14.17
CA ASP A 39 -11.17 9.48 14.17
C ASP A 39 -10.53 8.20 13.63
N LEU A 40 -11.08 7.03 13.95
CA LEU A 40 -10.63 5.75 13.40
C LEU A 40 -10.84 5.65 11.88
N VAL A 41 -11.99 6.11 11.38
CA VAL A 41 -12.31 6.11 9.94
C VAL A 41 -11.39 7.06 9.16
N ASP A 42 -11.15 8.28 9.66
CA ASP A 42 -10.18 9.25 9.09
C ASP A 42 -8.77 8.64 8.97
N ARG A 43 -8.26 8.04 10.06
CA ARG A 43 -6.93 7.40 10.05
C ARG A 43 -6.83 6.26 9.03
N LYS A 44 -7.85 5.40 8.93
CA LYS A 44 -7.86 4.27 7.98
C LYS A 44 -7.93 4.75 6.53
N ALA A 45 -8.80 5.71 6.24
CA ALA A 45 -8.94 6.30 4.91
C ALA A 45 -7.62 6.95 4.45
N HIS A 46 -6.95 7.68 5.34
CA HIS A 46 -5.67 8.31 5.04
C HIS A 46 -4.54 7.29 4.83
N ALA A 47 -4.47 6.25 5.66
CA ALA A 47 -3.49 5.18 5.51
C ALA A 47 -3.64 4.44 4.17
N LEU A 48 -4.88 4.14 3.78
CA LEU A 48 -5.17 3.46 2.53
C LEU A 48 -4.84 4.33 1.30
N SER A 49 -5.14 5.63 1.35
CA SER A 49 -4.76 6.57 0.28
C SER A 49 -3.24 6.66 0.11
N GLU A 50 -2.48 6.70 1.22
CA GLU A 50 -1.02 6.72 1.17
C GLU A 50 -0.41 5.42 0.66
N LEU A 51 -1.02 4.26 0.95
CA LEU A 51 -0.61 2.98 0.38
C LEU A 51 -0.80 2.95 -1.13
N VAL A 52 -1.96 3.39 -1.63
CA VAL A 52 -2.23 3.43 -3.07
C VAL A 52 -1.34 4.46 -3.77
N ARG A 53 -1.07 5.61 -3.14
CA ARG A 53 -0.12 6.61 -3.69
C ARG A 53 1.31 6.07 -3.77
N ARG A 54 1.73 5.25 -2.82
CA ARG A 54 3.03 4.53 -2.88
C ARG A 54 3.04 3.50 -4.00
N LEU A 55 1.98 2.70 -4.14
CA LEU A 55 1.82 1.73 -5.22
C LEU A 55 1.81 2.42 -6.61
N ARG A 56 1.18 3.59 -6.73
CA ARG A 56 1.19 4.40 -7.95
C ARG A 56 2.59 4.87 -8.32
N ARG A 57 3.35 5.37 -7.34
CA ARG A 57 4.73 5.82 -7.56
C ARG A 57 5.64 4.68 -8.01
N PHE A 58 5.42 3.48 -7.49
CA PHE A 58 6.10 2.27 -7.97
C PHE A 58 5.83 1.97 -9.46
N GLY A 59 4.69 2.41 -10.01
CA GLY A 59 4.33 2.25 -11.43
C GLY A 59 4.38 3.53 -12.28
N GLY A 60 5.06 4.59 -11.82
CA GLY A 60 5.07 5.92 -12.44
C GLY A 60 5.92 6.06 -13.72
N PRO A 61 5.88 7.22 -14.39
CA PRO A 61 6.68 7.50 -15.60
C PRO A 61 8.16 7.56 -15.22
N GLY A 62 8.93 6.54 -15.61
CA GLY A 62 10.26 6.21 -15.09
C GLY A 62 10.38 4.73 -14.69
N ALA A 63 9.25 4.03 -14.52
CA ALA A 63 9.17 2.59 -14.32
C ALA A 63 9.53 1.75 -15.57
N ASP A 64 9.72 2.40 -16.73
CA ASP A 64 10.19 1.75 -17.95
C ASP A 64 11.72 1.55 -17.95
N GLU A 65 12.46 2.28 -17.11
CA GLU A 65 13.86 1.99 -16.85
C GLU A 65 13.97 0.95 -15.73
N PRO A 66 14.71 -0.16 -15.96
CA PRO A 66 14.97 -1.09 -14.90
C PRO A 66 15.75 -0.38 -13.78
N SER A 67 15.14 -0.34 -12.59
CA SER A 67 15.78 0.20 -11.40
C SER A 67 16.05 -0.92 -10.40
N PRO A 68 17.18 -0.87 -9.68
CA PRO A 68 17.49 -1.85 -8.66
C PRO A 68 16.47 -1.73 -7.52
N LEU A 69 15.70 -2.78 -7.30
CA LEU A 69 14.74 -2.85 -6.21
C LEU A 69 15.37 -3.56 -5.00
N PRO A 70 15.46 -2.91 -3.82
CA PRO A 70 15.91 -3.58 -2.61
C PRO A 70 14.80 -4.50 -2.07
N VAL A 71 14.69 -5.69 -2.65
CA VAL A 71 13.66 -6.70 -2.32
C VAL A 71 13.59 -6.98 -0.81
N ALA A 72 14.74 -7.05 -0.13
CA ALA A 72 14.81 -7.23 1.32
C ALA A 72 14.13 -6.08 2.10
N LEU A 73 14.27 -4.83 1.67
CA LEU A 73 13.62 -3.68 2.31
C LEU A 73 12.11 -3.69 2.07
N MET A 74 11.69 -4.10 0.87
CA MET A 74 10.28 -4.25 0.54
C MET A 74 9.62 -5.35 1.38
N LEU A 75 10.27 -6.52 1.52
CA LEU A 75 9.81 -7.62 2.35
C LEU A 75 9.69 -7.23 3.82
N ARG A 76 10.70 -6.53 4.37
CA ARG A 76 10.62 -5.97 5.74
C ARG A 76 9.47 -4.99 5.93
N THR A 77 9.20 -4.16 4.92
CA THR A 77 8.07 -3.21 4.99
C THR A 77 6.74 -3.96 5.04
N LEU A 78 6.60 -5.04 4.24
CA LEU A 78 5.42 -5.90 4.26
C LEU A 78 5.24 -6.61 5.61
N GLU A 79 6.31 -7.15 6.19
CA GLU A 79 6.29 -7.76 7.52
C GLU A 79 5.78 -6.78 8.58
N GLN A 80 6.29 -5.54 8.58
CA GLN A 80 5.85 -4.50 9.51
C GLN A 80 4.38 -4.13 9.35
N MET A 81 3.91 -4.06 8.10
CA MET A 81 2.52 -3.75 7.79
C MET A 81 1.56 -4.86 8.25
N LEU A 82 1.97 -6.13 8.15
CA LEU A 82 1.15 -7.30 8.50
C LEU A 82 1.28 -7.72 9.97
N ALA A 83 2.29 -7.22 10.68
CA ALA A 83 2.58 -7.60 12.06
C ALA A 83 1.40 -7.43 13.04
N PRO A 84 0.54 -6.41 12.96
CA PRO A 84 -0.65 -6.30 13.81
C PRO A 84 -1.66 -7.44 13.57
N GLU A 85 -1.95 -7.74 12.31
CA GLU A 85 -2.90 -8.78 11.89
C GLU A 85 -2.38 -10.18 12.20
N LEU A 86 -1.08 -10.41 12.00
CA LEU A 86 -0.40 -11.66 12.34
C LEU A 86 -0.44 -11.91 13.85
N ARG A 87 -0.18 -10.88 14.67
CA ARG A 87 -0.29 -10.97 16.13
C ARG A 87 -1.71 -11.24 16.59
N ALA A 88 -2.71 -10.57 16.02
CA ALA A 88 -4.12 -10.78 16.35
C ALA A 88 -4.59 -12.21 16.05
N ARG A 89 -3.95 -12.88 15.09
CA ARG A 89 -4.27 -14.26 14.67
C ARG A 89 -3.29 -15.31 15.19
N ASN A 90 -2.31 -14.90 16.01
CA ASN A 90 -1.24 -15.76 16.51
C ASN A 90 -0.48 -16.50 15.38
N CYS A 91 -0.32 -15.85 14.24
CA CYS A 91 0.38 -16.36 13.07
C CYS A 91 1.79 -15.77 12.96
N LEU A 92 2.73 -16.56 12.46
CA LEU A 92 4.06 -16.11 12.07
C LEU A 92 4.13 -16.00 10.54
N LEU A 93 4.73 -14.93 10.04
CA LEU A 93 5.13 -14.82 8.64
C LEU A 93 6.63 -15.09 8.56
N GLU A 94 7.00 -16.17 7.89
CA GLU A 94 8.39 -16.49 7.58
C GLU A 94 8.65 -16.16 6.11
N VAL A 95 9.66 -15.33 5.86
CA VAL A 95 10.05 -14.91 4.53
C VAL A 95 11.48 -15.39 4.29
N ASP A 96 11.63 -16.35 3.38
CA ASP A 96 12.95 -16.77 2.89
C ASP A 96 13.29 -15.94 1.64
N PRO A 97 14.16 -14.92 1.73
CA PRO A 97 14.52 -14.13 0.57
C PRO A 97 15.36 -14.99 -0.39
N PRO A 98 14.99 -15.10 -1.69
CA PRO A 98 15.79 -15.86 -2.63
C PRO A 98 17.21 -15.29 -2.70
N ARG A 99 18.22 -16.17 -2.79
CA ARG A 99 19.63 -15.81 -3.07
C ARG A 99 19.65 -14.76 -4.18
N LEU A 100 20.33 -13.62 -3.94
CA LEU A 100 20.43 -12.42 -4.79
C LEU A 100 20.44 -12.73 -6.29
N ILE A 101 19.25 -12.86 -6.86
CA ILE A 101 18.98 -12.78 -8.28
C ILE A 101 18.26 -11.45 -8.41
N PHE A 102 18.85 -10.51 -9.13
CA PHE A 102 18.13 -9.29 -9.47
C PHE A 102 16.98 -9.70 -10.38
N TRP A 103 15.74 -9.44 -9.98
CA TRP A 103 14.58 -9.71 -10.82
C TRP A 103 14.05 -8.39 -11.33
N TYR A 104 13.77 -8.32 -12.63
CA TYR A 104 13.07 -7.19 -13.22
C TYR A 104 11.68 -7.64 -13.67
N TRP A 105 10.69 -6.76 -13.54
CA TRP A 105 9.34 -7.05 -13.95
C TRP A 105 9.17 -6.77 -15.45
N HIS A 106 8.90 -7.81 -16.25
CA HIS A 106 8.70 -7.67 -17.68
C HIS A 106 7.20 -7.55 -18.01
N ARG A 107 6.74 -6.31 -18.24
CA ARG A 107 5.31 -5.96 -18.36
C ARG A 107 4.60 -6.59 -19.56
N LYS A 108 5.27 -6.79 -20.70
CA LYS A 108 4.66 -7.44 -21.90
C LYS A 108 4.29 -8.90 -21.66
N SER A 109 5.03 -9.59 -20.80
CA SER A 109 4.75 -10.98 -20.46
C SER A 109 4.08 -11.13 -19.10
N ASN A 110 3.92 -10.03 -18.35
CA ASN A 110 3.47 -10.04 -16.95
C ASN A 110 4.22 -11.06 -16.07
N LEU A 111 5.53 -11.20 -16.29
CA LEU A 111 6.39 -12.16 -15.59
C LEU A 111 7.56 -11.44 -14.94
N LEU A 112 7.97 -11.93 -13.77
CA LEU A 112 9.27 -11.63 -13.18
C LEU A 112 10.34 -12.38 -13.98
N ARG A 113 11.37 -11.68 -14.44
CA ARG A 113 12.51 -12.28 -15.14
C ARG A 113 13.81 -12.04 -14.37
N PRO A 114 14.72 -13.03 -14.32
CA PRO A 114 16.03 -12.82 -13.74
C PRO A 114 16.84 -11.88 -14.64
N TRP A 115 17.59 -10.97 -14.02
CA TRP A 115 18.52 -10.05 -14.66
C TRP A 115 19.72 -10.85 -15.16
N SER A 116 19.86 -11.00 -16.48
CA SER A 116 21.05 -11.57 -17.11
C SER A 116 22.00 -10.43 -17.48
N THR A 117 23.22 -10.44 -16.92
CA THR A 117 24.37 -9.72 -17.48
C THR A 117 24.73 -10.23 -18.86
#